data_AF-A0A9E2PT17-F1
#
_entry.id   AF-A0A9E2PT17-F1
#
_cell.length_a   1.000
_cell.length_b   1.000
_cell.length_c   1.000
_cell.angle_alpha   90.00
_cell.angle_beta   90.00
_cell.angle_gamma   90.00
#
_symmetry.space_group_name_H-M   'P 1'
#
loop_
_entity.id
_entity.type
_entity.pdbx_description
1 polymer ?
#
loop_
_entity_poly.entity_id
_entity_poly.type
_entity_poly.pdbx_seq_one_letter_code
_entity_poly.pdbx_strand_id
1 'polypeptide(L)'
;EYGGGTVLVWDTGTYRNLTEKKGEAIPMGQAVAHGHVKVWLEGRKLKGGYALTRFKTGKDESWLLVKTDDAGADPRRNPVADEPQSVITGRIIEEISS
;
A
#
# COMPACT_ATOMS: atom_id res chain seq x y z
N GLU A 1 -15.86 7.72 18.35
CA GLU A 1 -14.48 7.40 17.96
C GLU A 1 -14.42 7.11 16.47
N TYR A 2 -13.56 7.80 15.72
CA TYR A 2 -13.22 7.37 14.36
C TYR A 2 -12.12 6.31 14.50
N GLY A 3 -12.44 5.05 14.16
CA GLY A 3 -11.54 3.90 14.34
C GLY A 3 -12.01 2.84 15.35
N GLY A 4 -13.25 2.91 15.85
CA GLY A 4 -13.83 1.95 16.79
C GLY A 4 -14.26 0.63 16.15
N GLY A 5 -13.34 -0.03 15.44
CA GLY A 5 -13.52 -1.36 14.87
C GLY A 5 -12.30 -2.23 15.14
N THR A 6 -12.44 -3.52 14.93
CA THR A 6 -11.32 -4.46 15.04
C THR A 6 -10.19 -4.08 14.08
N VAL A 7 -8.96 -4.05 14.58
CA VAL A 7 -7.77 -3.66 13.80
C VAL A 7 -6.79 -4.83 13.72
N LEU A 8 -6.20 -4.97 12.53
CA LEU A 8 -5.27 -6.03 12.16
C LEU A 8 -4.04 -5.43 11.50
N VAL A 9 -2.84 -5.80 11.97
CA VAL A 9 -1.61 -5.60 11.17
C VAL A 9 -1.57 -6.69 10.10
N TRP A 10 -2.12 -6.39 8.93
CA TRP A 10 -2.23 -7.34 7.81
C TRP A 10 -0.92 -7.49 7.03
N ASP A 11 -0.14 -6.41 6.90
CA ASP A 11 1.20 -6.44 6.34
C ASP A 11 2.09 -5.39 7.01
N THR A 12 3.41 -5.60 6.96
CA THR A 12 4.40 -4.66 7.51
C THR A 12 5.74 -4.86 6.82
N GLY A 13 6.51 -3.77 6.71
CA GLY A 13 7.83 -3.76 6.09
C GLY A 13 8.32 -2.35 5.81
N THR A 14 9.42 -2.26 5.06
CA THR A 14 9.99 -1.00 4.58
C THR A 14 9.48 -0.68 3.18
N TYR A 15 9.79 0.52 2.71
CA TYR A 15 9.61 0.90 1.32
C TYR A 15 10.81 1.70 0.83
N ARG A 16 11.04 1.68 -0.48
CA ARG A 16 11.96 2.60 -1.17
C ARG A 16 11.16 3.56 -2.03
N ASN A 17 11.48 4.85 -1.95
CA ASN A 17 10.87 5.86 -2.81
C ASN A 17 11.47 5.75 -4.22
N LEU A 18 10.62 5.53 -5.22
CA LEU A 18 10.99 5.48 -6.63
C LEU A 18 10.44 6.68 -7.41
N THR A 19 9.90 7.68 -6.72
CA THR A 19 9.33 8.86 -7.36
C THR A 19 10.45 9.73 -7.88
N GLU A 20 10.44 9.97 -9.19
CA GLU A 20 11.40 10.83 -9.86
C GLU A 20 10.71 11.70 -10.91
N LYS A 21 11.36 12.80 -11.27
CA LYS A 21 10.95 13.66 -12.37
C LYS A 21 12.19 14.09 -13.13
N LYS A 22 12.24 13.80 -14.43
CA LYS A 22 13.40 14.06 -15.30
C LYS A 22 14.72 13.44 -14.76
N GLY A 23 14.63 12.26 -14.14
CA GLY A 23 15.78 11.54 -13.57
C GLY A 23 16.23 12.03 -12.18
N GLU A 24 15.57 13.02 -11.60
CA GLU A 24 15.85 13.49 -10.24
C GLU A 24 14.84 12.94 -9.25
N ALA A 25 15.33 12.42 -8.12
CA ALA A 25 14.50 11.90 -7.05
C ALA A 25 13.65 13.01 -6.41
N ILE A 26 12.35 12.77 -6.29
CA ILE A 26 11.43 13.67 -5.59
C ILE A 26 11.29 13.20 -4.13
N PRO A 27 11.53 14.05 -3.12
CA PRO A 27 11.29 13.71 -1.73
C PRO A 27 9.84 13.24 -1.49
N MET A 28 9.64 12.24 -0.62
CA MET A 28 8.32 11.62 -0.43
C MET A 28 7.21 12.62 -0.10
N GLY A 29 7.48 13.59 0.79
CA GLY A 29 6.50 14.62 1.12
C GLY A 29 6.05 15.45 -0.09
N GLN A 30 6.97 15.76 -1.01
CA GLN A 30 6.65 16.45 -2.26
C GLN A 30 5.90 15.55 -3.23
N ALA A 31 6.27 14.26 -3.34
CA ALA A 31 5.56 13.29 -4.16
C ALA A 31 4.08 13.15 -3.76
N VAL A 32 3.83 13.05 -2.45
CA VAL A 32 2.48 13.02 -1.88
C VAL A 32 1.74 14.33 -2.17
N ALA A 33 2.37 15.49 -1.93
CA ALA A 33 1.77 16.80 -2.20
C ALA A 33 1.42 16.98 -3.68
N HIS A 34 2.26 16.50 -4.60
CA HIS A 34 2.01 16.53 -6.04
C HIS A 34 0.96 15.51 -6.51
N GLY A 35 0.51 14.60 -5.64
CA GLY A 35 -0.52 13.62 -6.00
C GLY A 35 0.00 12.42 -6.77
N HIS A 36 1.31 12.18 -6.81
CA HIS A 36 1.88 11.01 -7.51
C HIS A 36 3.08 10.44 -6.75
N VAL A 37 2.98 9.18 -6.37
CA VAL A 37 3.99 8.46 -5.61
C VAL A 37 4.29 7.14 -6.31
N LYS A 38 5.57 6.82 -6.50
CA LYS A 38 6.04 5.48 -6.87
C LYS A 38 6.89 4.93 -5.74
N VAL A 39 6.62 3.71 -5.31
CA VAL A 39 7.38 3.04 -4.26
C VAL A 39 7.67 1.60 -4.62
N TRP A 40 8.79 1.09 -4.11
CA TRP A 40 9.04 -0.34 -4.00
C TRP A 40 8.71 -0.77 -2.58
N LEU A 41 7.73 -1.66 -2.42
CA LEU A 41 7.35 -2.21 -1.13
C LEU A 41 8.22 -3.44 -0.81
N GLU A 42 8.65 -3.51 0.45
CA GLU A 42 9.41 -4.62 1.02
C GLU A 42 8.64 -5.18 2.22
N GLY A 43 7.34 -5.41 2.01
CA GLY A 43 6.43 -6.02 2.97
C GLY A 43 6.62 -7.54 3.04
N ARG A 44 5.93 -8.16 4.01
CA ARG A 44 5.86 -9.63 4.08
C ARG A 44 4.95 -10.17 2.98
N LYS A 45 3.82 -9.50 2.74
CA LYS A 45 2.82 -9.89 1.71
C LYS A 45 2.97 -9.06 0.44
N LEU A 46 2.95 -7.74 0.54
CA LEU A 46 3.08 -6.85 -0.61
C LEU A 46 4.55 -6.58 -0.90
N LYS A 47 4.98 -6.93 -2.12
CA LYS A 47 6.36 -6.76 -2.59
C LYS A 47 6.35 -6.20 -4.00
N GLY A 48 7.38 -5.42 -4.32
CA GLY A 48 7.57 -4.86 -5.66
C GLY A 48 7.03 -3.44 -5.80
N GLY A 49 6.97 -2.97 -7.04
CA GLY A 49 6.57 -1.63 -7.42
C GLY A 49 5.06 -1.39 -7.29
N TYR A 50 4.70 -0.25 -6.71
CA TYR A 50 3.35 0.29 -6.68
C TYR A 50 3.36 1.78 -6.99
N ALA A 51 2.28 2.25 -7.62
CA ALA A 51 2.05 3.67 -7.88
C ALA A 51 0.75 4.13 -7.22
N LEU A 52 0.78 5.28 -6.55
CA LEU A 52 -0.40 5.99 -6.08
C LEU A 52 -0.58 7.26 -6.90
N THR A 53 -1.78 7.44 -7.47
CA THR A 53 -2.13 8.64 -8.23
C THR A 53 -3.41 9.24 -7.66
N ARG A 54 -3.34 10.49 -7.24
CA ARG A 54 -4.49 11.27 -6.76
C ARG A 54 -5.29 11.73 -7.97
N PHE A 55 -6.61 11.51 -7.94
CA PHE A 55 -7.50 11.94 -9.02
C PHE A 55 -8.69 12.78 -8.53
N LYS A 56 -8.87 12.92 -7.20
CA LYS A 56 -9.79 13.87 -6.57
C LYS A 56 -9.12 14.55 -5.38
N THR A 57 -9.43 15.82 -5.16
CA THR A 57 -8.90 16.65 -4.05
C THR A 57 -10.05 17.22 -3.22
N GLY A 58 -9.76 17.64 -1.98
CA GLY A 58 -10.73 18.28 -1.09
C GLY A 58 -11.39 17.28 -0.15
N LYS A 59 -12.68 17.46 0.14
CA LYS A 59 -13.42 16.65 1.13
C LYS A 59 -13.47 15.16 0.76
N ASP A 60 -13.48 14.85 -0.54
CA ASP A 60 -13.53 13.48 -1.08
C ASP A 60 -12.21 13.11 -1.78
N GLU A 61 -11.08 13.46 -1.14
CA GLU A 61 -9.76 13.10 -1.66
C GLU A 61 -9.68 11.60 -1.94
N SER A 62 -9.31 11.26 -3.17
CA SER A 62 -9.31 9.88 -3.66
C SER A 62 -8.03 9.59 -4.44
N TRP A 63 -7.48 8.42 -4.15
CA TRP A 63 -6.24 7.92 -4.73
C TRP A 63 -6.47 6.56 -5.36
N LEU A 64 -5.82 6.34 -6.48
CA LEU A 64 -5.74 5.04 -7.13
C LEU A 64 -4.38 4.41 -6.80
N LEU A 65 -4.40 3.24 -6.17
CA LEU A 65 -3.21 2.40 -5.95
C LEU A 65 -3.13 1.34 -7.06
N VAL A 66 -2.01 1.26 -7.75
CA VAL A 66 -1.79 0.34 -8.88
C VAL A 66 -0.50 -0.43 -8.66
N LYS A 67 -0.54 -1.76 -8.86
CA LYS A 67 0.66 -2.61 -8.91
C LYS A 67 1.41 -2.34 -10.21
N THR A 68 2.71 -2.06 -10.12
CA THR A 68 3.57 -1.94 -11.30
C THR A 68 3.77 -3.30 -11.96
N ASP A 69 3.84 -3.31 -13.29
CA ASP A 69 4.25 -4.47 -14.08
C ASP A 69 5.75 -4.73 -13.87
N ASP A 70 6.06 -5.58 -12.90
CA ASP A 70 7.39 -6.03 -12.55
C ASP A 70 7.39 -7.55 -12.38
N ALA A 71 8.56 -8.14 -12.11
CA ALA A 71 8.71 -9.59 -12.01
C ALA A 71 7.79 -10.27 -10.95
N GLY A 72 7.23 -9.51 -10.00
CA GLY A 72 6.30 -10.01 -8.99
C GLY A 72 4.82 -9.73 -9.29
N ALA A 73 4.48 -9.14 -10.44
CA ALA A 73 3.11 -8.91 -10.86
C ALA A 73 2.47 -10.23 -11.34
N ASP A 74 1.37 -10.65 -10.69
CA ASP A 74 0.53 -11.75 -11.14
C ASP A 74 -0.95 -11.30 -11.07
N PRO A 75 -1.65 -11.18 -12.21
CA PRO A 75 -3.05 -10.75 -12.25
C PRO A 75 -4.02 -11.73 -11.59
N ARG A 76 -3.60 -12.98 -11.31
CA ARG A 76 -4.41 -14.00 -10.65
C ARG A 76 -4.25 -13.98 -9.13
N ARG A 77 -3.26 -13.26 -8.61
CA ARG A 77 -2.95 -13.21 -7.17
C ARG A 77 -4.01 -12.39 -6.44
N ASN A 78 -4.60 -12.97 -5.39
CA ASN A 78 -5.52 -12.27 -4.50
C ASN A 78 -5.03 -12.35 -3.05
N PRO A 79 -4.04 -11.54 -2.65
CA PRO A 79 -3.41 -11.70 -1.35
C PRO A 79 -4.38 -11.46 -0.19
N VAL A 80 -5.45 -10.68 -0.40
CA VAL A 80 -6.45 -10.43 0.64
C VAL A 80 -7.22 -11.71 0.99
N ALA A 81 -7.55 -12.52 -0.02
CA ALA A 81 -8.22 -13.81 0.18
C ALA A 81 -7.25 -14.92 0.57
N ASP A 82 -6.06 -14.94 -0.03
CA ASP A 82 -5.09 -16.03 0.13
C ASP A 82 -4.26 -15.90 1.43
N GLU A 83 -4.11 -14.67 1.94
CA GLU A 83 -3.28 -14.36 3.11
C GLU A 83 -4.05 -13.43 4.09
N PRO A 84 -5.21 -13.80 4.65
CA PRO A 84 -6.04 -12.90 5.48
C PRO A 84 -5.45 -12.59 6.87
N GLN A 85 -4.58 -13.45 7.38
CA GLN A 85 -4.07 -13.42 8.76
C GLN A 85 -3.13 -12.26 9.09
N SER A 86 -2.99 -11.94 10.38
CA SER A 86 -2.01 -10.97 10.87
C SER A 86 -0.59 -11.42 10.62
N VAL A 87 0.27 -10.51 10.16
CA VAL A 87 1.71 -10.79 10.09
C VAL A 87 2.40 -10.83 11.46
N ILE A 88 1.75 -10.30 12.51
CA ILE A 88 2.29 -10.29 13.87
C ILE A 88 1.75 -11.45 14.70
N THR A 89 0.43 -11.66 14.66
CA THR A 89 -0.24 -12.63 15.55
C THR A 89 -0.72 -13.90 14.86
N GLY A 90 -0.73 -13.95 13.53
CA GLY A 90 -1.30 -15.07 12.78
C GLY A 90 -2.83 -15.16 12.80
N ARG A 91 -3.52 -14.25 13.48
CA ARG A 91 -4.99 -14.24 13.59
C ARG A 91 -5.70 -13.54 12.44
N ILE A 92 -6.90 -13.99 12.09
CA ILE A 92 -7.80 -13.28 11.16
C ILE A 92 -8.65 -12.23 11.90
N ILE A 93 -9.38 -11.37 11.18
CA ILE A 93 -10.09 -10.23 11.78
C ILE A 93 -11.21 -10.68 12.72
N GLU A 94 -11.87 -11.79 12.42
CA GLU A 94 -12.94 -12.38 13.22
C GLU A 94 -12.43 -12.81 14.60
N GLU A 95 -11.25 -13.40 14.67
CA GLU A 95 -10.60 -13.87 15.92
C GLU A 95 -10.09 -12.74 16.81
N ILE A 96 -9.99 -11.51 16.30
CA ILE A 96 -9.60 -10.33 17.07
C ILE A 96 -10.84 -9.60 17.60
N SER A 97 -11.99 -9.78 16.95
CA SER A 97 -13.26 -9.15 17.33
C SER A 97 -14.00 -9.86 18.47
N SER A 98 -13.64 -11.12 18.74
CA SER A 98 -14.17 -11.97 19.82
C SER A 98 -13.39 -11.81 21.11
#